data_AF-A0A7Z8QUV4-F1
#
_entry.id   AF-A0A7Z8QUV4-F1
#
_cell.length_a   1.000
_cell.length_b   1.000
_cell.length_c   1.000
_cell.angle_alpha   90.00
_cell.angle_beta   90.00
_cell.angle_gamma   90.00
#
_symmetry.space_group_name_H-M   'P 1'
#
loop_
_entity.id
_entity.type
_entity.pdbx_description
1 polymer ?
#
loop_
_entity_poly.entity_id
_entity_poly.type
_entity_poly.pdbx_seq_one_letter_code
_entity_poly.pdbx_strand_id
1 'polypeptide(L)'
;LVWEEDRAGDLKLGIRWVPAKKGKAGIKWVPTVMQDTVIEAVERLKRISEPARNAAKFAEEFPEQFMVHSGCITPKEFSVDKSLSVEQFNAALSTKLTKFTSVSVKWLKQILVENDGSITYRSLGEFEYGKYINKFPKWPYADKNGHVKVSEALLLHRENEFHVDFNPRGFSFCIPTVNHINDRFVQKESKGDRTLWAKYEFSLKSGEPIELTTHRARHWLSTMAESGGMDELTLANWAGRA
;
A
#
# COMPACT_ATOMS: atom_id res chain seq x y z
N LEU A 1 -17.53 -1.52 1.41
CA LEU A 1 -18.53 -1.97 2.40
C LEU A 1 -19.91 -1.84 1.77
N VAL A 2 -20.85 -2.67 2.18
CA VAL A 2 -22.24 -2.70 1.71
C VAL A 2 -23.12 -2.92 2.92
N TRP A 3 -24.31 -2.31 2.92
CA TRP A 3 -25.35 -2.53 3.91
C TRP A 3 -26.58 -3.09 3.19
N GLU A 4 -27.13 -4.20 3.68
CA GLU A 4 -28.37 -4.79 3.19
C GLU A 4 -29.24 -5.20 4.38
N GLU A 5 -30.56 -5.15 4.22
CA GLU A 5 -31.51 -5.64 5.21
C GLU A 5 -31.60 -7.16 5.15
N ASP A 6 -31.61 -7.81 6.31
CA ASP A 6 -31.94 -9.23 6.40
C ASP A 6 -33.47 -9.47 6.36
N ARG A 7 -33.88 -10.73 6.51
CA ARG A 7 -35.31 -11.11 6.50
C ARG A 7 -36.12 -10.52 7.66
N ALA A 8 -35.45 -10.10 8.74
CA ALA A 8 -36.08 -9.45 9.88
C ALA A 8 -36.11 -7.91 9.73
N GLY A 9 -35.52 -7.36 8.66
CA GLY A 9 -35.41 -5.92 8.43
C GLY A 9 -34.18 -5.29 9.09
N ASP A 10 -33.27 -6.09 9.67
CA ASP A 10 -32.07 -5.55 10.29
C ASP A 10 -30.98 -5.27 9.24
N LEU A 11 -30.38 -4.08 9.29
CA LEU A 11 -29.21 -3.77 8.47
C LEU A 11 -27.98 -4.59 8.87
N LYS A 12 -27.41 -5.32 7.91
CA LYS A 12 -26.18 -6.10 8.08
C LYS A 12 -25.06 -5.55 7.20
N LEU A 13 -23.87 -5.43 7.79
CA LEU A 13 -22.67 -5.00 7.09
C LEU A 13 -22.02 -6.16 6.33
N GLY A 14 -21.66 -5.90 5.08
CA GLY A 14 -20.92 -6.81 4.22
C GLY A 14 -19.66 -6.19 3.62
N ILE A 15 -18.66 -7.04 3.37
CA ILE A 15 -17.45 -6.72 2.60
C ILE A 15 -17.58 -7.38 1.22
N ARG A 16 -17.61 -6.58 0.14
CA ARG A 16 -17.51 -7.12 -1.22
C ARG A 16 -16.15 -7.80 -1.36
N TRP A 17 -16.18 -9.06 -1.75
CA TRP A 17 -15.01 -9.91 -1.79
C TRP A 17 -14.92 -10.62 -3.13
N VAL A 18 -13.80 -10.45 -3.82
CA VAL A 18 -13.43 -11.27 -4.97
C VAL A 18 -12.36 -12.24 -4.47
N PRO A 19 -12.68 -13.54 -4.30
CA PRO A 19 -11.71 -14.51 -3.82
C PRO A 19 -10.57 -14.70 -4.82
N ALA A 20 -9.40 -15.07 -4.30
CA ALA A 20 -8.34 -15.61 -5.15
C ALA A 20 -8.82 -16.91 -5.82
N LYS A 21 -8.24 -17.24 -6.99
CA LYS A 21 -8.63 -18.39 -7.86
C LYS A 21 -10.01 -18.19 -8.51
N LYS A 22 -10.61 -19.26 -9.05
CA LYS A 22 -11.90 -19.25 -9.78
C LYS A 22 -13.13 -19.14 -8.86
N GLY A 23 -12.98 -18.60 -7.66
CA GLY A 23 -14.10 -18.43 -6.73
C GLY A 23 -15.05 -17.34 -7.22
N LYS A 24 -16.33 -17.44 -6.87
CA LYS A 24 -17.34 -16.44 -7.24
C LYS A 24 -17.19 -15.19 -6.35
N ALA A 25 -17.28 -14.02 -6.97
CA ALA A 25 -17.41 -12.78 -6.22
C ALA A 25 -18.68 -12.84 -5.35
N GLY A 26 -18.60 -12.26 -4.16
CA GLY A 26 -19.71 -12.29 -3.21
C GLY A 26 -19.54 -11.29 -2.08
N ILE A 27 -20.48 -11.34 -1.13
CA ILE A 27 -20.46 -10.52 0.07
C ILE A 27 -20.00 -11.41 1.24
N LYS A 28 -18.97 -10.97 1.95
CA LYS A 28 -18.59 -11.52 3.25
C LYS A 28 -19.30 -10.72 4.33
N TRP A 29 -20.32 -11.33 4.93
CA TRP A 29 -21.07 -10.72 6.03
C TRP A 29 -20.21 -10.58 7.27
N VAL A 30 -20.30 -9.42 7.92
CA VAL A 30 -19.59 -9.08 9.14
C VAL A 30 -20.51 -9.39 10.32
N PRO A 31 -20.05 -10.17 11.33
CA PRO A 31 -20.82 -10.37 12.55
C PRO A 31 -21.21 -9.03 13.19
N THR A 32 -22.46 -8.88 13.65
CA THR A 32 -22.99 -7.60 14.15
C THR A 32 -22.08 -6.95 15.19
N VAL A 33 -21.55 -7.74 16.13
CA VAL A 33 -20.65 -7.27 17.20
C VAL A 33 -19.28 -6.76 16.71
N MET A 34 -18.90 -7.07 15.47
CA MET A 34 -17.63 -6.66 14.86
C MET A 34 -17.79 -5.51 13.86
N GLN A 35 -19.01 -5.04 13.59
CA GLN A 35 -19.27 -4.07 12.53
C GLN A 35 -18.47 -2.78 12.72
N ASP A 36 -18.52 -2.18 13.92
CA ASP A 36 -17.80 -0.95 14.24
C ASP A 36 -16.28 -1.13 14.11
N THR A 37 -15.76 -2.29 14.54
CA THR A 37 -14.33 -2.61 14.41
C THR A 37 -13.91 -2.69 12.93
N VAL A 38 -14.74 -3.30 12.08
CA VAL A 38 -14.47 -3.41 10.64
C VAL A 38 -14.58 -2.06 9.94
N ILE A 39 -15.57 -1.23 10.32
CA ILE A 39 -15.74 0.13 9.78
C ILE A 39 -14.51 0.96 10.08
N GLU A 40 -14.11 1.04 11.35
CA GLU A 40 -12.92 1.78 11.79
C GLU A 40 -11.65 1.26 11.10
N ALA A 41 -11.50 -0.06 10.97
CA ALA A 41 -10.35 -0.64 10.27
C ALA A 41 -10.32 -0.21 8.79
N VAL A 42 -11.44 -0.26 8.08
CA VAL A 42 -11.53 0.18 6.68
C VAL A 42 -11.25 1.67 6.54
N GLU A 43 -11.76 2.51 7.45
CA GLU A 43 -11.51 3.94 7.44
C GLU A 43 -10.03 4.27 7.68
N ARG A 44 -9.40 3.60 8.65
CA ARG A 44 -7.96 3.73 8.89
C ARG A 44 -7.14 3.35 7.66
N LEU A 45 -7.46 2.23 7.02
CA LEU A 45 -6.77 1.78 5.83
C LEU A 45 -6.90 2.79 4.68
N LYS A 46 -8.12 3.32 4.45
CA LYS A 46 -8.35 4.37 3.45
C LYS A 46 -7.54 5.62 3.74
N ARG A 47 -7.53 6.08 4.99
CA ARG A 47 -6.78 7.28 5.42
C ARG A 47 -5.27 7.10 5.25
N ILE A 48 -4.72 5.98 5.70
CA ILE A 48 -3.29 5.67 5.54
C ILE A 48 -2.92 5.57 4.05
N SER A 49 -3.82 5.02 3.25
CA SER A 49 -3.63 4.80 1.83
C SER A 49 -3.81 6.05 0.97
N GLU A 50 -4.40 7.12 1.51
CA GLU A 50 -4.84 8.29 0.74
C GLU A 50 -3.72 8.92 -0.12
N PRO A 51 -2.49 9.17 0.39
CA PRO A 51 -1.44 9.76 -0.44
C PRO A 51 -1.06 8.90 -1.65
N ALA A 52 -0.96 7.58 -1.46
CA ALA A 52 -0.65 6.64 -2.54
C ALA A 52 -1.81 6.47 -3.51
N ARG A 53 -3.06 6.54 -3.04
CA ARG A 53 -4.26 6.53 -3.91
C ARG A 53 -4.34 7.78 -4.77
N ASN A 54 -3.98 8.94 -4.22
CA ASN A 54 -3.88 10.19 -4.98
C ASN A 54 -2.80 10.10 -6.07
N ALA A 55 -1.64 9.51 -5.76
CA ALA A 55 -0.58 9.26 -6.74
C ALA A 55 -1.02 8.28 -7.85
N ALA A 56 -1.69 7.19 -7.49
CA ALA A 56 -2.26 6.26 -8.47
C ALA A 56 -3.31 6.92 -9.35
N LYS A 57 -4.22 7.71 -8.75
CA LYS A 57 -5.24 8.46 -9.48
C LYS A 57 -4.62 9.46 -10.46
N PHE A 58 -3.58 10.18 -10.04
CA PHE A 58 -2.83 11.06 -10.92
C PHE A 58 -2.24 10.31 -12.11
N ALA A 59 -1.61 9.15 -11.89
CA ALA A 59 -1.07 8.33 -12.98
C ALA A 59 -2.16 7.78 -13.92
N GLU A 60 -3.37 7.52 -13.42
CA GLU A 60 -4.52 7.14 -14.24
C GLU A 60 -5.02 8.29 -15.14
N GLU A 61 -5.03 9.52 -14.62
CA GLU A 61 -5.54 10.72 -15.30
C GLU A 61 -4.51 11.39 -16.22
N PHE A 62 -3.22 11.32 -15.85
CA PHE A 62 -2.10 11.98 -16.52
C PHE A 62 -0.97 10.99 -16.80
N PRO A 63 -1.15 10.05 -17.77
CA PRO A 63 -0.13 9.09 -18.14
C PRO A 63 1.20 9.78 -18.47
N GLU A 64 2.31 9.16 -18.05
CA GLU A 64 3.69 9.61 -18.31
C GLU A 64 4.03 11.01 -17.76
N GLN A 65 3.12 11.66 -17.03
CA GLN A 65 3.43 12.91 -16.34
C GLN A 65 3.97 12.65 -14.93
N PHE A 66 4.93 13.46 -14.50
CA PHE A 66 5.42 13.42 -13.13
C PHE A 66 4.47 14.16 -12.19
N MET A 67 4.04 13.50 -11.10
CA MET A 67 3.23 14.15 -10.07
C MET A 67 4.10 15.10 -9.23
N VAL A 68 4.03 16.40 -9.50
CA VAL A 68 4.68 17.43 -8.68
C VAL A 68 3.97 17.49 -7.31
N HIS A 69 4.51 16.77 -6.33
CA HIS A 69 3.95 16.65 -4.98
C HIS A 69 4.52 17.71 -4.03
N SER A 70 3.98 17.77 -2.81
CA SER A 70 4.33 18.75 -1.77
C SER A 70 5.80 18.77 -1.32
N GLY A 71 6.59 17.78 -1.74
CA GLY A 71 8.03 17.72 -1.48
C GLY A 71 8.87 18.34 -2.59
N CYS A 72 8.29 18.63 -3.75
CA CYS A 72 8.98 19.32 -4.84
C CYS A 72 9.20 20.80 -4.49
N ILE A 73 10.37 21.32 -4.83
CA ILE A 73 10.78 22.70 -4.52
C ILE A 73 10.82 23.62 -5.77
N THR A 74 10.25 23.16 -6.87
CA THR A 74 10.14 23.94 -8.10
C THR A 74 9.03 25.01 -7.97
N PRO A 75 9.16 26.17 -8.63
CA PRO A 75 8.08 27.16 -8.70
C PRO A 75 6.80 26.59 -9.35
N LYS A 76 5.64 27.16 -9.03
CA LYS A 76 4.33 26.70 -9.51
C LYS A 76 4.21 26.60 -11.04
N GLU A 77 4.91 27.48 -11.77
CA GLU A 77 4.89 27.54 -13.24
C GLU A 77 6.19 27.00 -13.86
N PHE A 78 6.89 26.12 -13.15
CA PHE A 78 8.09 25.49 -13.68
C PHE A 78 7.74 24.58 -14.87
N SER A 79 8.30 24.90 -16.04
CA SER A 79 8.07 24.10 -17.26
C SER A 79 8.52 22.65 -17.06
N VAL A 80 7.69 21.70 -17.49
CA VAL A 80 7.99 20.26 -17.41
C VAL A 80 9.19 19.84 -18.27
N ASP A 81 9.53 20.67 -19.27
CA ASP A 81 10.66 20.49 -20.19
C ASP A 81 11.94 21.17 -19.71
N LYS A 82 11.87 21.94 -18.62
CA LYS A 82 13.05 22.62 -18.06
C LYS A 82 13.87 21.63 -17.22
N SER A 83 15.19 21.66 -17.42
CA SER A 83 16.13 20.85 -16.64
C SER A 83 16.03 21.16 -15.15
N LEU A 84 15.91 20.11 -14.34
CA LEU A 84 15.93 20.17 -12.90
C LEU A 84 17.36 20.32 -12.38
N SER A 85 17.53 21.14 -11.34
CA SER A 85 18.76 21.09 -10.54
C SER A 85 18.84 19.79 -9.74
N VAL A 86 20.03 19.48 -9.22
CA VAL A 86 20.22 18.28 -8.37
C VAL A 86 19.34 18.34 -7.12
N GLU A 87 19.18 19.53 -6.54
CA GLU A 87 18.32 19.78 -5.38
C GLU A 87 16.85 19.57 -5.71
N GLN A 88 16.39 20.08 -6.85
CA GLN A 88 15.01 19.89 -7.33
C GLN A 88 14.71 18.42 -7.61
N PHE A 89 15.64 17.72 -8.26
CA PHE A 89 15.57 16.27 -8.47
C PHE A 89 15.51 15.50 -7.15
N ASN A 90 16.39 15.83 -6.20
CA ASN A 90 16.44 15.18 -4.90
C ASN A 90 15.13 15.37 -4.11
N ALA A 91 14.58 16.58 -4.16
CA ALA A 91 13.30 16.90 -3.55
C ALA A 91 12.15 16.10 -4.19
N ALA A 92 12.14 16.00 -5.52
CA ALA A 92 11.14 15.24 -6.27
C ALA A 92 11.21 13.72 -6.02
N LEU A 93 12.40 13.13 -5.92
CA LEU A 93 12.56 11.67 -5.77
C LEU A 93 12.83 11.21 -4.33
N SER A 94 12.90 12.15 -3.38
CA SER A 94 13.33 11.89 -2.00
C SER A 94 14.71 11.22 -1.93
N THR A 95 15.68 11.77 -2.69
CA THR A 95 17.07 11.29 -2.75
C THR A 95 18.06 12.32 -2.19
N LYS A 96 19.35 11.95 -2.10
CA LYS A 96 20.43 12.80 -1.55
C LYS A 96 21.68 12.76 -2.44
N LEU A 97 21.51 12.99 -3.74
CA LEU A 97 22.62 13.05 -4.68
C LEU A 97 23.39 14.37 -4.56
N THR A 98 24.71 14.31 -4.73
CA THR A 98 25.56 15.52 -4.78
C THR A 98 25.78 16.03 -6.21
N LYS A 99 25.77 15.13 -7.20
CA LYS A 99 25.80 15.44 -8.64
C LYS A 99 25.18 14.29 -9.43
N PHE A 100 24.70 14.57 -10.64
CA PHE A 100 24.12 13.53 -11.51
C PHE A 100 25.16 12.50 -12.00
N THR A 101 26.43 12.92 -12.16
CA THR A 101 27.51 12.07 -12.67
C THR A 101 28.16 11.15 -11.62
N SER A 102 27.94 11.38 -10.31
CA SER A 102 28.45 10.49 -9.24
C SER A 102 27.66 9.19 -9.10
N VAL A 103 26.66 8.98 -9.95
CA VAL A 103 25.63 7.99 -9.72
C VAL A 103 25.99 6.70 -10.45
N SER A 104 26.27 5.63 -9.70
CA SER A 104 26.43 4.26 -10.21
C SER A 104 25.10 3.62 -10.62
N VAL A 105 23.99 4.34 -10.50
CA VAL A 105 22.63 3.85 -10.73
C VAL A 105 22.29 3.89 -12.22
N LYS A 106 22.12 2.71 -12.81
CA LYS A 106 21.95 2.51 -14.27
C LYS A 106 20.80 3.30 -14.88
N TRP A 107 19.63 3.34 -14.22
CA TRP A 107 18.45 4.00 -14.78
C TRP A 107 18.63 5.51 -14.93
N LEU A 108 19.33 6.17 -14.00
CA LEU A 108 19.56 7.60 -14.10
C LEU A 108 20.50 7.95 -15.26
N LYS A 109 21.54 7.11 -15.48
CA LYS A 109 22.43 7.24 -16.63
C LYS A 109 21.67 7.11 -17.94
N GLN A 110 20.72 6.18 -18.00
CA GLN A 110 19.88 5.97 -19.17
C GLN A 110 19.07 7.23 -19.49
N ILE A 111 18.34 7.79 -18.50
CA ILE A 111 17.58 9.03 -18.69
C ILE A 111 18.48 10.17 -19.17
N LEU A 112 19.65 10.36 -18.56
CA LEU A 112 20.59 11.40 -18.96
C LEU A 112 21.05 11.22 -20.41
N VAL A 113 21.36 10.00 -20.85
CA VAL A 113 21.80 9.73 -22.23
C VAL A 113 20.66 9.97 -23.23
N GLU A 114 19.44 9.54 -22.90
CA GLU A 114 18.26 9.70 -23.76
C GLU A 114 17.76 11.15 -23.86
N ASN A 115 18.21 12.04 -22.97
CA ASN A 115 17.74 13.42 -22.86
C ASN A 115 18.89 14.45 -22.88
N ASP A 116 19.94 14.19 -23.67
CA ASP A 116 21.08 15.11 -23.90
C ASP A 116 21.73 15.67 -22.61
N GLY A 117 21.86 14.82 -21.61
CA GLY A 117 22.46 15.14 -20.31
C GLY A 117 21.53 15.92 -19.36
N SER A 118 20.25 16.07 -19.71
CA SER A 118 19.25 16.75 -18.89
C SER A 118 18.29 15.79 -18.20
N ILE A 119 17.76 16.19 -17.05
CA ILE A 119 16.65 15.51 -16.38
C ILE A 119 15.56 16.55 -16.17
N THR A 120 14.36 16.24 -16.63
CA THR A 120 13.19 17.13 -16.60
C THR A 120 12.03 16.41 -15.92
N TYR A 121 10.93 17.12 -15.63
CA TYR A 121 9.73 16.42 -15.14
C TYR A 121 9.12 15.51 -16.20
N ARG A 122 9.28 15.83 -17.50
CA ARG A 122 8.85 14.93 -18.59
C ARG A 122 9.59 13.60 -18.52
N SER A 123 10.92 13.63 -18.54
CA SER A 123 11.70 12.39 -18.57
C SER A 123 11.59 11.57 -17.28
N LEU A 124 11.42 12.24 -16.13
CA LEU A 124 11.09 11.55 -14.88
C LEU A 124 9.68 10.92 -14.89
N GLY A 125 8.70 11.65 -15.44
CA GLY A 125 7.32 11.19 -15.56
C GLY A 125 7.23 9.91 -16.38
N GLU A 126 7.80 9.92 -17.59
CA GLU A 126 7.84 8.76 -18.49
C GLU A 126 8.48 7.54 -17.81
N PHE A 127 9.66 7.73 -17.21
CA PHE A 127 10.39 6.64 -16.56
C PHE A 127 9.65 6.08 -15.33
N GLU A 128 9.28 6.94 -14.38
CA GLU A 128 8.64 6.48 -13.14
C GLU A 128 7.23 5.95 -13.41
N TYR A 129 6.48 6.51 -14.37
CA TYR A 129 5.19 5.97 -14.80
C TYR A 129 5.33 4.51 -15.22
N GLY A 130 6.23 4.23 -16.18
CA GLY A 130 6.54 2.87 -16.62
C GLY A 130 6.93 1.94 -15.46
N LYS A 131 7.80 2.42 -14.55
CA LYS A 131 8.24 1.66 -13.36
C LYS A 131 7.07 1.20 -12.49
N TYR A 132 6.08 2.05 -12.21
CA TYR A 132 4.96 1.67 -11.35
C TYR A 132 3.89 0.88 -12.08
N ILE A 133 3.51 1.26 -13.31
CA ILE A 133 2.43 0.55 -14.01
C ILE A 133 2.82 -0.88 -14.39
N ASN A 134 4.11 -1.15 -14.61
CA ASN A 134 4.63 -2.50 -14.89
C ASN A 134 4.43 -3.48 -13.74
N LYS A 135 4.13 -2.99 -12.52
CA LYS A 135 3.75 -3.83 -11.38
C LYS A 135 2.31 -4.36 -11.49
N PHE A 136 1.52 -3.85 -12.42
CA PHE A 136 0.11 -4.16 -12.61
C PHE A 136 -0.13 -4.75 -14.01
N PRO A 137 -0.35 -6.08 -14.13
CA PRO A 137 -0.49 -6.75 -15.43
C PRO A 137 -1.61 -6.23 -16.32
N LYS A 138 -2.64 -5.60 -15.73
CA LYS A 138 -3.80 -5.04 -16.43
C LYS A 138 -4.05 -3.60 -15.97
N TRP A 139 -3.01 -2.78 -15.92
CA TRP A 139 -3.13 -1.35 -15.62
C TRP A 139 -4.32 -0.72 -16.41
N PRO A 140 -5.19 0.09 -15.78
CA PRO A 140 -5.13 0.66 -14.43
C PRO A 140 -5.77 -0.19 -13.32
N TYR A 141 -5.94 -1.49 -13.52
CA TYR A 141 -6.58 -2.37 -12.55
C TYR A 141 -5.58 -3.10 -11.66
N ALA A 142 -5.90 -3.17 -10.37
CA ALA A 142 -5.12 -3.89 -9.37
C ALA A 142 -5.24 -5.42 -9.52
N ASP A 143 -6.29 -5.89 -10.19
CA ASP A 143 -6.57 -7.30 -10.43
C ASP A 143 -6.61 -7.64 -11.92
N LYS A 144 -6.40 -8.92 -12.23
CA LYS A 144 -6.34 -9.42 -13.63
C LYS A 144 -7.70 -9.37 -14.34
N ASN A 145 -8.80 -9.33 -13.61
CA ASN A 145 -10.13 -9.34 -14.19
C ASN A 145 -10.63 -7.92 -14.49
N GLY A 146 -10.08 -6.91 -13.83
CA GLY A 146 -10.39 -5.50 -14.09
C GLY A 146 -11.57 -5.00 -13.27
N HIS A 147 -11.69 -5.46 -12.02
CA HIS A 147 -12.79 -5.08 -11.13
C HIS A 147 -12.48 -3.84 -10.30
N VAL A 148 -11.21 -3.65 -9.91
CA VAL A 148 -10.81 -2.58 -9.00
C VAL A 148 -9.66 -1.79 -9.61
N LYS A 149 -9.88 -0.49 -9.85
CA LYS A 149 -8.78 0.40 -10.25
C LYS A 149 -7.74 0.50 -9.14
N VAL A 150 -6.48 0.72 -9.49
CA VAL A 150 -5.41 0.86 -8.50
C VAL A 150 -5.71 2.01 -7.54
N SER A 151 -6.17 3.16 -8.05
CA SER A 151 -6.61 4.30 -7.22
C SER A 151 -7.78 4.00 -6.28
N GLU A 152 -8.54 2.93 -6.51
CA GLU A 152 -9.68 2.50 -5.71
C GLU A 152 -9.36 1.32 -4.77
N ALA A 153 -8.14 0.80 -4.82
CA ALA A 153 -7.71 -0.25 -3.92
C ALA A 153 -7.84 0.20 -2.46
N LEU A 154 -8.29 -0.70 -1.58
CA LEU A 154 -8.50 -0.42 -0.15
C LEU A 154 -7.21 0.04 0.54
N LEU A 155 -6.08 -0.52 0.13
CA LEU A 155 -4.79 -0.25 0.74
C LEU A 155 -3.68 -0.20 -0.33
N LEU A 156 -3.07 0.97 -0.43
CA LEU A 156 -1.82 1.27 -1.10
C LEU A 156 -0.88 1.96 -0.11
N HIS A 157 0.41 1.95 -0.43
CA HIS A 157 1.41 2.74 0.28
C HIS A 157 2.41 3.34 -0.73
N ARG A 158 3.14 4.38 -0.35
CA ARG A 158 4.23 4.90 -1.18
C ARG A 158 5.45 4.00 -1.09
N GLU A 159 6.31 4.03 -2.10
CA GLU A 159 7.67 3.52 -2.02
C GLU A 159 8.37 4.18 -0.82
N ASN A 160 9.07 3.38 -0.02
CA ASN A 160 9.71 3.75 1.25
C ASN A 160 8.78 4.15 2.41
N GLU A 161 7.45 3.96 2.32
CA GLU A 161 6.52 4.26 3.44
C GLU A 161 6.90 3.53 4.75
N PHE A 162 7.50 2.36 4.64
CA PHE A 162 7.91 1.53 5.78
C PHE A 162 9.41 1.58 6.07
N HIS A 163 10.19 2.41 5.35
CA HIS A 163 11.64 2.46 5.49
C HIS A 163 12.03 3.36 6.68
N VAL A 164 13.10 2.98 7.38
CA VAL A 164 13.61 3.76 8.53
C VAL A 164 14.48 4.94 8.10
N ASP A 165 15.33 4.74 7.08
CA ASP A 165 16.30 5.76 6.63
C ASP A 165 15.85 6.62 5.44
N PHE A 166 14.80 6.21 4.72
CA PHE A 166 14.39 6.85 3.46
C PHE A 166 12.99 7.41 3.58
N ASN A 167 12.81 8.64 3.10
CA ASN A 167 11.50 9.26 3.07
C ASN A 167 10.60 8.61 2.01
N PRO A 168 9.26 8.59 2.23
CA PRO A 168 8.31 8.10 1.26
C PRO A 168 8.36 8.91 -0.03
N ARG A 169 8.33 8.24 -1.19
CA ARG A 169 8.29 8.91 -2.50
C ARG A 169 6.88 9.41 -2.82
N GLY A 170 6.69 10.72 -2.89
CA GLY A 170 5.35 11.34 -2.96
C GLY A 170 4.47 10.92 -4.14
N PHE A 171 5.06 10.65 -5.30
CA PHE A 171 4.40 10.28 -6.56
C PHE A 171 4.18 8.77 -6.74
N SER A 172 4.51 7.96 -5.73
CA SER A 172 4.57 6.50 -5.88
C SER A 172 3.36 5.78 -5.27
N PHE A 173 3.09 4.57 -5.77
CA PHE A 173 2.03 3.70 -5.27
C PHE A 173 2.43 2.23 -5.37
N CYS A 174 2.20 1.49 -4.29
CA CYS A 174 2.56 0.09 -4.14
C CYS A 174 1.44 -0.68 -3.42
N ILE A 175 1.19 -1.92 -3.85
CA ILE A 175 0.38 -2.88 -3.10
C ILE A 175 1.26 -3.47 -1.98
N PRO A 176 0.79 -3.50 -0.71
CA PRO A 176 1.55 -4.11 0.37
C PRO A 176 1.65 -5.63 0.21
N THR A 177 2.77 -6.19 0.64
CA THR A 177 2.97 -7.64 0.71
C THR A 177 2.80 -8.14 2.14
N VAL A 178 2.52 -9.43 2.31
CA VAL A 178 2.50 -10.08 3.63
C VAL A 178 3.83 -9.90 4.37
N ASN A 179 4.94 -9.82 3.64
CA ASN A 179 6.26 -9.59 4.21
C ASN A 179 6.39 -8.20 4.85
N HIS A 180 5.86 -7.14 4.22
CA HIS A 180 5.88 -5.79 4.81
C HIS A 180 5.23 -5.75 6.19
N ILE A 181 4.15 -6.51 6.39
CA ILE A 181 3.48 -6.60 7.70
C ILE A 181 4.27 -7.49 8.65
N ASN A 182 4.66 -8.68 8.22
CA ASN A 182 5.42 -9.62 9.06
C ASN A 182 6.77 -9.04 9.52
N ASP A 183 7.41 -8.18 8.71
CA ASP A 183 8.66 -7.51 9.06
C ASP A 183 8.54 -6.61 10.30
N ARG A 184 7.33 -6.13 10.61
CA ARG A 184 7.05 -5.31 11.80
C ARG A 184 6.48 -6.11 12.98
N PHE A 185 5.99 -7.31 12.73
CA PHE A 185 5.25 -8.13 13.71
C PHE A 185 6.01 -9.37 14.21
N VAL A 186 7.01 -9.85 13.46
CA VAL A 186 7.80 -11.03 13.82
C VAL A 186 9.21 -10.59 14.17
N GLN A 187 9.55 -10.66 15.46
CA GLN A 187 10.90 -10.40 15.94
C GLN A 187 11.77 -11.60 15.60
N LYS A 188 12.81 -11.37 14.80
CA LYS A 188 13.90 -12.33 14.56
C LYS A 188 15.19 -11.66 15.00
N GLU A 189 16.16 -12.41 15.51
CA GLU A 189 17.46 -11.85 15.91
C GLU A 189 18.09 -10.98 14.81
N SER A 190 17.98 -11.40 13.55
CA SER A 190 18.48 -10.67 12.38
C SER A 190 17.75 -9.36 12.05
N LYS A 191 16.62 -9.07 12.73
CA LYS A 191 15.78 -7.88 12.49
C LYS A 191 15.88 -6.82 13.59
N GLY A 192 16.57 -7.11 14.69
CA GLY A 192 16.80 -6.17 15.81
C GLY A 192 15.52 -5.49 16.30
N ASP A 193 15.62 -4.20 16.63
CA ASP A 193 14.56 -3.39 17.26
C ASP A 193 13.50 -2.85 16.28
N ARG A 194 13.41 -3.40 15.07
CA ARG A 194 12.53 -2.88 14.01
C ARG A 194 11.06 -3.26 14.19
N THR A 195 10.75 -4.18 15.09
CA THR A 195 9.37 -4.62 15.34
C THR A 195 8.59 -3.57 16.13
N LEU A 196 7.25 -3.61 16.01
CA LEU A 196 6.38 -2.80 16.86
C LEU A 196 6.56 -3.15 18.33
N TRP A 197 6.81 -4.43 18.64
CA TRP A 197 7.00 -4.91 20.01
C TRP A 197 8.24 -4.29 20.65
N ALA A 198 9.39 -4.37 19.98
CA ALA A 198 10.63 -3.76 20.47
C ALA A 198 10.50 -2.23 20.58
N LYS A 199 9.92 -1.57 19.58
CA LYS A 199 9.71 -0.11 19.58
C LYS A 199 8.91 0.39 20.79
N TYR A 200 7.94 -0.38 21.26
CA TYR A 200 7.09 -0.04 22.40
C TYR A 200 7.44 -0.81 23.67
N GLU A 201 8.61 -1.46 23.70
CA GLU A 201 9.13 -2.20 24.85
C GLU A 201 8.15 -3.29 25.35
N PHE A 202 7.39 -3.89 24.43
CA PHE A 202 6.52 -5.02 24.72
C PHE A 202 7.26 -6.35 24.58
N SER A 203 7.13 -7.18 25.61
CA SER A 203 7.62 -8.56 25.65
C SER A 203 6.57 -9.47 26.29
N LEU A 204 6.78 -10.78 26.18
CA LEU A 204 6.01 -11.75 26.94
C LEU A 204 6.34 -11.62 28.44
N LYS A 205 5.48 -12.17 29.31
CA LYS A 205 5.76 -12.23 30.77
C LYS A 205 7.06 -12.97 31.09
N SER A 206 7.51 -13.87 30.21
CA SER A 206 8.80 -14.56 30.31
C SER A 206 10.01 -13.66 30.00
N GLY A 207 9.79 -12.45 29.47
CA GLY A 207 10.83 -11.59 28.93
C GLY A 207 11.18 -11.87 27.46
N GLU A 208 10.60 -12.91 26.86
CA GLU A 208 10.88 -13.29 25.48
C GLU A 208 10.22 -12.34 24.46
N PRO A 209 10.82 -12.18 23.27
CA PRO A 209 10.22 -11.49 22.13
C PRO A 209 8.82 -11.98 21.76
N ILE A 210 7.98 -11.06 21.27
CA ILE A 210 6.67 -11.41 20.73
C ILE A 210 6.80 -11.80 19.26
N GLU A 211 6.42 -13.05 18.94
CA GLU A 211 6.41 -13.57 17.57
C GLU A 211 4.99 -13.76 17.03
N LEU A 212 4.33 -12.70 16.57
CA LEU A 212 2.97 -12.78 16.06
C LEU A 212 2.93 -12.67 14.52
N THR A 213 2.89 -13.79 13.80
CA THR A 213 2.71 -13.72 12.33
C THR A 213 1.28 -13.25 11.97
N THR A 214 1.12 -12.68 10.78
CA THR A 214 -0.20 -12.35 10.22
C THR A 214 -1.18 -13.53 10.21
N HIS A 215 -0.68 -14.76 10.00
CA HIS A 215 -1.48 -15.98 10.04
C HIS A 215 -1.98 -16.32 11.45
N ARG A 216 -1.16 -16.07 12.49
CA ARG A 216 -1.55 -16.31 13.89
C ARG A 216 -2.70 -15.39 14.32
N ALA A 217 -2.71 -14.13 13.88
CA ALA A 217 -3.81 -13.22 14.16
C ALA A 217 -5.16 -13.73 13.59
N ARG A 218 -5.13 -14.26 12.36
CA ARG A 218 -6.30 -14.86 11.72
C ARG A 218 -6.80 -16.12 12.44
N HIS A 219 -5.87 -16.98 12.90
CA HIS A 219 -6.23 -18.14 13.70
C HIS A 219 -6.87 -17.74 15.03
N TRP A 220 -6.24 -16.83 15.76
CA TRP A 220 -6.75 -16.35 17.03
C TRP A 220 -8.17 -15.77 16.89
N LEU A 221 -8.42 -14.94 15.86
CA LEU A 221 -9.77 -14.44 15.58
C LEU A 221 -10.78 -15.58 15.31
N SER A 222 -10.37 -16.66 14.63
CA SER A 222 -11.25 -17.81 14.41
C SER A 222 -11.55 -18.55 15.70
N THR A 223 -10.54 -18.79 16.54
CA THR A 223 -10.70 -19.45 17.84
C THR A 223 -11.58 -18.64 18.79
N MET A 224 -11.42 -17.32 18.82
CA MET A 224 -12.27 -16.45 19.64
C MET A 224 -13.71 -16.43 19.15
N ALA A 225 -13.95 -16.43 17.83
CA ALA A 225 -15.29 -16.50 17.26
C ALA A 225 -15.98 -17.84 17.60
N GLU A 226 -15.28 -18.96 17.45
CA GLU A 226 -15.75 -20.29 17.85
C GLU A 226 -16.06 -20.35 19.35
N SER A 227 -15.13 -19.89 20.19
CA SER A 227 -15.31 -19.84 21.66
C SER A 227 -16.46 -18.94 22.07
N GLY A 228 -16.76 -17.91 21.28
CA GLY A 228 -17.91 -17.01 21.45
C GLY A 228 -19.24 -17.58 20.95
N GLY A 229 -19.27 -18.82 20.49
CA GLY A 229 -20.49 -19.51 20.05
C GLY A 229 -20.91 -19.24 18.60
N MET A 230 -20.02 -18.71 17.75
CA MET A 230 -20.30 -18.58 16.32
C MET A 230 -20.45 -19.95 15.67
N ASP A 231 -21.51 -20.17 14.90
CA ASP A 231 -21.72 -21.44 14.20
C ASP A 231 -20.65 -21.70 13.13
N GLU A 232 -20.39 -22.98 12.86
CA GLU A 232 -19.31 -23.43 11.99
C GLU A 232 -19.42 -22.87 10.56
N LEU A 233 -20.63 -22.78 10.02
CA LEU A 233 -20.87 -22.30 8.66
C LEU A 233 -20.61 -20.79 8.56
N THR A 234 -21.11 -20.00 9.51
CA THR A 234 -20.83 -18.56 9.59
C THR A 234 -19.34 -18.31 9.76
N LEU A 235 -18.66 -19.07 10.62
CA LEU A 235 -17.22 -18.95 10.82
C LEU A 235 -16.43 -19.34 9.55
N ALA A 236 -16.84 -20.39 8.85
CA ALA A 236 -16.23 -20.80 7.58
C ALA A 236 -16.40 -19.71 6.51
N ASN A 237 -17.58 -19.10 6.40
CA ASN A 237 -17.85 -17.98 5.51
C ASN A 237 -17.01 -16.75 5.86
N TRP A 238 -16.96 -16.38 7.14
CA TRP A 238 -16.17 -15.25 7.64
C TRP A 238 -14.67 -15.43 7.38
N ALA A 239 -14.14 -16.61 7.70
CA ALA A 239 -12.76 -16.95 7.40
C ALA A 239 -12.51 -17.07 5.89
N GLY A 240 -13.53 -17.31 5.07
CA GLY A 240 -13.37 -17.62 3.64
C GLY A 240 -12.76 -19.00 3.42
N ARG A 241 -13.24 -19.99 4.19
CA ARG A 241 -12.96 -21.42 4.06
C ARG A 241 -14.06 -22.18 3.32
N ALA A 242 -15.25 -21.59 3.20
CA ALA A 242 -16.39 -22.12 2.45
C ALA A 242 -16.45 -21.56 1.02
#